data_AF-A0A957HC15-F1
#
_entry.id   AF-A0A957HC15-F1
#
_cell.length_a   1.000
_cell.length_b   1.000
_cell.length_c   1.000
_cell.angle_alpha   90.00
_cell.angle_beta   90.00
_cell.angle_gamma   90.00
#
_symmetry.space_group_name_H-M   'P 1'
#
loop_
_entity.id
_entity.type
_entity.pdbx_description
1 polymer ?
#
loop_
_entity_poly.entity_id
_entity_poly.type
_entity_poly.pdbx_seq_one_letter_code
_entity_poly.pdbx_strand_id
1 'polypeptide(L)'
;MASRTEMLMEKLRELQASSGEVEAAAIVSVDGLSMASALPAGIEEDRVSAMSAAMLSLGERIATELTRGELEQVNVKGENGYVILTAIGEEAVLTVLARKDAKLGLILL
;
A
#
# COMPACT_ATOMS: atom_id res chain seq x y z
N MET A 1 21.93 0.49 -16.16
CA MET A 1 21.11 1.18 -15.16
C MET A 1 19.86 0.35 -14.96
N ALA A 2 19.49 0.03 -13.72
CA ALA A 2 18.22 -0.63 -13.46
C ALA A 2 17.07 0.30 -13.87
N SER A 3 16.01 -0.26 -14.42
CA SER A 3 14.77 0.47 -14.71
C SER A 3 14.12 0.94 -13.39
N ARG A 4 13.29 2.00 -13.48
CA ARG A 4 12.57 2.53 -12.32
C ARG A 4 11.74 1.44 -11.62
N THR A 5 11.07 0.58 -12.38
CA THR A 5 10.28 -0.54 -11.86
C THR A 5 11.13 -1.55 -11.09
N GLU A 6 12.33 -1.89 -11.59
CA GLU A 6 13.25 -2.79 -10.89
C GLU A 6 13.71 -2.19 -9.55
N MET A 7 14.02 -0.90 -9.51
CA MET A 7 14.38 -0.20 -8.27
C MET A 7 13.24 -0.19 -7.24
N LEU A 8 11.99 0.03 -7.70
CA LEU A 8 10.82 -0.02 -6.83
C LEU A 8 10.58 -1.43 -6.30
N MET A 9 10.69 -2.46 -7.15
CA MET A 9 10.57 -3.85 -6.71
C MET A 9 11.64 -4.22 -5.69
N GLU A 10 12.88 -3.77 -5.87
CA GLU A 10 13.95 -3.98 -4.89
C GLU A 10 13.59 -3.36 -3.53
N LYS A 11 13.09 -2.12 -3.52
CA LYS A 11 12.64 -1.46 -2.28
C LYS A 11 11.45 -2.14 -1.61
N LEU A 12 10.50 -2.67 -2.39
CA LEU A 12 9.37 -3.43 -1.84
C LEU A 12 9.82 -4.76 -1.22
N ARG A 13 10.81 -5.42 -1.83
CA ARG A 13 11.41 -6.63 -1.26
C ARG A 13 12.22 -6.33 0.00
N GLU A 14 12.94 -5.20 0.04
CA GLU A 14 13.61 -4.73 1.24
C GLU A 14 12.61 -4.46 2.37
N LEU A 15 11.45 -3.85 2.07
CA LEU A 15 10.38 -3.60 3.04
C LEU A 15 9.78 -4.92 3.58
N GLN A 16 9.55 -5.92 2.71
CA GLN A 16 9.14 -7.24 3.16
C GLN A 16 10.20 -7.93 4.04
N ALA A 17 11.47 -7.69 3.77
CA ALA A 17 12.57 -8.29 4.53
C ALA A 17 12.88 -7.55 5.83
N SER A 18 12.55 -6.25 5.94
CA SER A 18 12.89 -5.41 7.09
C SER A 18 12.10 -5.77 8.34
N SER A 19 10.91 -6.36 8.19
CA SER A 19 10.13 -6.90 9.28
C SER A 19 9.40 -8.18 8.84
N GLY A 20 9.40 -9.20 9.69
CA GLY A 20 8.57 -10.38 9.44
C GLY A 20 7.06 -10.11 9.48
N GLU A 21 6.65 -8.86 9.74
CA GLU A 21 5.26 -8.44 9.89
C GLU A 21 4.60 -8.10 8.55
N VAL A 22 5.38 -7.81 7.51
CA VAL A 22 4.90 -7.45 6.17
C VAL A 22 4.85 -8.71 5.29
N GLU A 23 3.65 -9.04 4.79
CA GLU A 23 3.42 -10.20 3.94
C GLU A 23 3.54 -9.85 2.46
N ALA A 24 3.06 -8.67 2.09
CA ALA A 24 3.01 -8.22 0.70
C ALA A 24 3.09 -6.70 0.62
N ALA A 25 3.65 -6.17 -0.46
CA ALA A 25 3.60 -4.74 -0.74
C ALA A 25 3.47 -4.44 -2.24
N ALA A 26 2.81 -3.35 -2.59
CA ALA A 26 2.67 -2.88 -3.96
C ALA A 26 2.63 -1.36 -4.02
N ILE A 27 3.16 -0.78 -5.09
CA ILE A 27 3.03 0.64 -5.42
C ILE A 27 2.12 0.75 -6.63
N VAL A 28 1.06 1.52 -6.47
CA VAL A 28 -0.01 1.68 -7.45
C VAL A 28 -0.15 3.16 -7.75
N SER A 29 -0.44 3.53 -9.00
CA SER A 29 -0.83 4.90 -9.31
C SER A 29 -2.23 5.23 -8.78
N VAL A 30 -2.54 6.51 -8.64
CA VAL A 30 -3.91 6.98 -8.33
C VAL A 30 -4.96 6.55 -9.36
N ASP A 31 -4.53 6.27 -10.59
CA ASP A 31 -5.39 5.75 -11.67
C ASP A 31 -5.63 4.23 -11.58
N GLY A 32 -5.05 3.55 -10.57
CA GLY A 32 -5.22 2.12 -10.36
C GLY A 32 -4.36 1.24 -11.27
N LEU A 33 -3.24 1.76 -11.76
CA LEU A 33 -2.25 0.99 -12.52
C LEU A 33 -1.08 0.60 -11.60
N SER A 34 -0.68 -0.67 -11.64
CA SER A 34 0.49 -1.08 -10.86
C SER A 34 1.79 -0.50 -11.42
N MET A 35 2.62 0.04 -10.53
CA MET A 35 3.95 0.54 -10.85
C MET A 35 5.03 -0.49 -10.50
N ALA A 36 4.84 -1.21 -9.40
CA ALA A 36 5.69 -2.31 -8.94
C ALA A 36 4.98 -3.08 -7.83
N SER A 37 5.21 -4.39 -7.74
CA SER A 37 4.61 -5.20 -6.68
C SER A 37 5.52 -6.34 -6.24
N ALA A 38 5.37 -6.71 -4.98
CA ALA A 38 5.98 -7.87 -4.35
C ALA A 38 4.86 -8.64 -3.63
N LEU A 39 4.01 -9.28 -4.43
CA LEU A 39 2.83 -10.00 -3.95
C LEU A 39 3.07 -11.51 -3.89
N PRO A 40 2.49 -12.23 -2.91
CA PRO A 40 2.46 -13.68 -2.89
C PRO A 40 1.77 -14.28 -4.11
N ALA A 41 2.14 -15.52 -4.45
CA ALA A 41 1.45 -16.28 -5.48
C ALA A 41 -0.04 -16.42 -5.13
N GLY A 42 -0.92 -16.08 -6.07
CA GLY A 42 -2.37 -16.14 -5.91
C GLY A 42 -3.06 -14.80 -5.62
N ILE A 43 -2.31 -13.73 -5.35
CA ILE A 43 -2.84 -12.37 -5.33
C ILE A 43 -2.62 -11.73 -6.69
N GLU A 44 -3.70 -11.30 -7.32
CA GLU A 44 -3.64 -10.58 -8.60
C GLU A 44 -3.34 -9.10 -8.37
N GLU A 45 -2.26 -8.64 -8.99
CA GLU A 45 -1.77 -7.26 -8.94
C GLU A 45 -2.82 -6.25 -9.39
N ASP A 46 -3.55 -6.54 -10.47
CA ASP A 46 -4.62 -5.67 -11.00
C ASP A 46 -5.75 -5.48 -9.98
N ARG A 47 -6.09 -6.52 -9.19
CA ARG A 47 -7.12 -6.41 -8.16
C ARG A 47 -6.66 -5.53 -7.01
N VAL A 48 -5.43 -5.72 -6.55
CA VAL A 48 -4.84 -4.88 -5.50
C VAL A 48 -4.84 -3.42 -5.96
N SER A 49 -4.43 -3.19 -7.21
CA SER A 49 -4.34 -1.86 -7.80
C SER A 49 -5.69 -1.16 -7.84
N ALA A 50 -6.73 -1.83 -8.35
CA ALA A 50 -8.07 -1.28 -8.43
C ALA A 50 -8.68 -0.99 -7.04
N MET A 51 -8.50 -1.91 -6.08
CA MET A 51 -8.99 -1.70 -4.71
C MET A 51 -8.28 -0.54 -4.03
N SER A 52 -6.96 -0.41 -4.23
CA SER A 52 -6.18 0.66 -3.62
C SER A 52 -6.56 2.05 -4.13
N ALA A 53 -6.73 2.19 -5.46
CA ALA A 53 -7.21 3.44 -6.05
C ALA A 53 -8.61 3.81 -5.52
N ALA A 54 -9.55 2.86 -5.49
CA ALA A 54 -10.90 3.10 -4.99
C ALA A 54 -10.92 3.53 -3.52
N MET A 55 -10.14 2.88 -2.66
CA MET A 55 -10.03 3.22 -1.24
C MET A 55 -9.39 4.60 -1.03
N LEU A 56 -8.38 4.95 -1.83
CA LEU A 56 -7.75 6.27 -1.78
C LEU A 56 -8.76 7.37 -2.15
N SER A 57 -9.46 7.23 -3.27
CA SER A 57 -10.46 8.21 -3.71
C SER A 57 -11.57 8.42 -2.66
N LEU A 58 -12.03 7.34 -2.02
CA LEU A 58 -13.01 7.45 -0.93
C LEU A 58 -12.40 8.11 0.32
N GLY A 59 -11.17 7.74 0.68
CA GLY A 59 -10.45 8.31 1.81
C GLY A 59 -10.21 9.81 1.68
N GLU A 60 -9.78 10.28 0.50
CA GLU A 60 -9.56 11.69 0.19
C GLU A 60 -10.85 12.49 0.30
N ARG A 61 -11.94 11.93 -0.21
CA ARG A 61 -13.26 12.54 -0.11
C ARG A 61 -13.72 12.64 1.34
N ILE A 62 -13.55 11.58 2.14
CA ILE A 62 -13.86 11.59 3.57
C ILE A 62 -13.00 12.63 4.31
N ALA A 63 -11.69 12.67 4.04
CA ALA A 63 -10.77 13.61 4.68
C ALA A 63 -11.15 15.06 4.35
N THR A 64 -11.49 15.33 3.09
CA THR A 64 -11.93 16.66 2.65
C THR A 64 -13.27 17.05 3.27
N GLU A 65 -14.30 16.21 3.11
CA GLU A 65 -15.67 16.51 3.58
C GLU A 65 -15.75 16.64 5.10
N LEU A 66 -14.95 15.87 5.84
CA LEU A 66 -14.88 15.93 7.31
C LEU A 66 -13.79 16.90 7.82
N THR A 67 -13.20 17.72 6.95
CA THR A 67 -12.21 18.74 7.32
C THR A 67 -11.01 18.16 8.10
N ARG A 68 -10.47 17.02 7.64
CA ARG A 68 -9.26 16.38 8.18
C ARG A 68 -7.99 16.78 7.44
N GLY A 69 -8.10 17.47 6.31
CA GLY A 69 -6.98 17.87 5.46
C GLY A 69 -6.70 16.86 4.36
N GLU A 70 -5.43 16.74 3.96
CA GLU A 70 -4.97 15.77 2.96
C GLU A 70 -4.98 14.35 3.53
N LEU A 71 -5.31 13.37 2.69
CA LEU A 71 -5.28 11.97 3.11
C LEU A 71 -3.83 11.48 3.15
N GLU A 72 -3.35 11.17 4.35
CA GLU A 72 -2.04 10.53 4.50
C GLU A 72 -2.13 9.00 4.36
N GLN A 73 -3.16 8.39 4.95
CA GLN A 73 -3.22 6.94 5.11
C GLN A 73 -4.64 6.41 5.30
N VAL A 74 -4.90 5.21 4.76
CA VAL A 74 -6.08 4.38 5.03
C VAL A 74 -5.64 3.08 5.68
N ASN A 75 -6.32 2.70 6.77
CA ASN A 75 -6.06 1.45 7.49
C ASN A 75 -7.31 0.57 7.49
N VAL A 76 -7.20 -0.62 6.91
CA VAL A 76 -8.25 -1.64 6.93
C VAL A 76 -7.78 -2.77 7.85
N LYS A 77 -8.52 -3.01 8.94
CA LYS A 77 -8.29 -4.14 9.84
C LYS A 77 -9.27 -5.25 9.52
N GLY A 78 -8.75 -6.39 9.09
CA GLY A 78 -9.50 -7.63 8.93
C GLY A 78 -9.23 -8.60 10.08
N GLU A 79 -9.97 -9.71 10.09
CA GLU A 79 -9.75 -10.79 11.06
C GLU A 79 -8.37 -11.45 10.92
N ASN A 80 -7.81 -11.41 9.70
CA ASN A 80 -6.57 -12.09 9.34
C ASN A 80 -5.35 -11.16 9.27
N GLY A 81 -5.52 -9.85 9.44
CA GLY A 81 -4.42 -8.91 9.19
C GLY A 81 -4.87 -7.49 8.95
N TYR A 82 -3.95 -6.72 8.40
CA TYR A 82 -4.12 -5.32 8.08
C TYR A 82 -3.80 -5.09 6.61
N VAL A 83 -4.56 -4.20 5.98
CA VAL A 83 -4.18 -3.57 4.71
C VAL A 83 -3.97 -2.10 5.00
N ILE A 84 -2.79 -1.61 4.69
CA ILE A 84 -2.36 -0.24 4.93
C ILE A 84 -2.09 0.40 3.59
N LEU A 85 -2.76 1.50 3.31
CA LEU A 85 -2.56 2.29 2.10
C LEU A 85 -2.00 3.64 2.52
N THR A 86 -0.80 3.97 2.06
CA THR A 86 -0.12 5.23 2.38
C THR A 86 0.07 6.01 1.09
N ALA A 87 -0.41 7.25 1.06
CA ALA A 87 -0.21 8.13 -0.08
C ALA A 87 1.29 8.44 -0.26
N ILE A 88 1.77 8.40 -1.51
CA ILE A 88 3.14 8.79 -1.88
C ILE A 88 3.03 9.96 -2.86
N GLY A 89 3.10 11.18 -2.30
CA GLY A 89 2.85 12.39 -3.07
C GLY A 89 1.44 12.36 -3.69
N GLU A 90 1.30 12.93 -4.88
CA GLU A 90 0.00 13.10 -5.55
C GLU A 90 -0.32 11.97 -6.56
N GLU A 91 0.65 11.11 -6.89
CA GLU A 91 0.53 10.21 -8.06
C GLU A 91 0.50 8.73 -7.69
N ALA A 92 0.86 8.35 -6.47
CA ALA A 92 1.03 6.95 -6.11
C ALA A 92 0.57 6.64 -4.68
N VAL A 93 0.31 5.35 -4.44
CA VAL A 93 -0.05 4.79 -3.15
C VAL A 93 0.77 3.52 -2.90
N LEU A 94 1.36 3.44 -1.72
CA LEU A 94 1.96 2.21 -1.21
C LEU A 94 0.87 1.41 -0.49
N THR A 95 0.64 0.19 -0.94
CA THR A 95 -0.26 -0.77 -0.31
C THR A 95 0.57 -1.85 0.37
N VAL A 96 0.35 -2.06 1.66
CA VAL A 96 1.05 -3.05 2.48
C VAL A 96 0.03 -4.00 3.11
N LEU A 97 0.27 -5.30 2.98
CA LEU A 97 -0.44 -6.33 3.72
C LEU A 97 0.42 -6.75 4.89
N ALA A 98 -0.16 -6.74 6.08
CA ALA A 98 0.52 -7.11 7.30
C ALA A 98 -0.30 -8.14 8.08
N ARG A 99 0.41 -9.05 8.76
CA ARG A 99 -0.21 -10.11 9.56
C ARG A 99 -1.04 -9.56 10.74
N LYS A 100 -1.97 -10.37 11.25
CA LYS A 100 -2.88 -9.99 12.36
C LYS A 100 -2.18 -9.51 13.64
N ASP A 101 -0.98 -10.02 13.89
CA ASP A 101 -0.16 -9.73 15.06
C ASP A 101 0.92 -8.68 14.78
N ALA A 102 0.83 -8.02 13.62
CA ALA A 102 1.69 -6.94 13.21
C ALA A 102 1.79 -5.85 14.27
N LYS A 103 3.02 -5.60 14.71
CA LYS A 103 3.36 -4.40 15.47
C LYS A 103 3.34 -3.22 14.51
N LEU A 104 2.16 -2.61 14.30
CA LEU A 104 1.98 -1.52 13.34
C LEU A 104 2.98 -0.38 13.53
N GLY A 105 3.38 -0.08 14.77
CA GLY A 105 4.40 0.92 15.04
C GLY A 105 5.79 0.62 14.45
N LEU A 106 6.09 -0.62 14.02
CA LEU A 106 7.30 -0.97 13.28
C LEU A 106 7.14 -0.87 11.77
N ILE A 107 5.90 -0.98 11.27
CA ILE A 107 5.57 -0.90 9.83
C ILE A 107 5.43 0.56 9.39
N LEU A 108 5.03 1.43 10.31
CA LEU A 108 4.78 2.85 10.08
C LEU A 108 6.00 3.75 10.36
N LEU A 109 7.19 3.18 10.57
CA LEU A 109 8.46 3.89 10.79
C LEU A 109 9.25 4.01 9.49
#